data_AF-A0A6N7QR80-F1
#
_entry.id   AF-A0A6N7QR80-F1
#
_cell.length_a   1.000
_cell.length_b   1.000
_cell.length_c   1.000
_cell.angle_alpha   90.00
_cell.angle_beta   90.00
_cell.angle_gamma   90.00
#
_symmetry.space_group_name_H-M   'P 1'
#
loop_
_entity.id
_entity.type
_entity.pdbx_description
1 polymer ?
#
loop_
_entity_poly.entity_id
_entity_poly.type
_entity_poly.pdbx_seq_one_letter_code
_entity_poly.pdbx_strand_id
1 'polypeptide(L)'
;MSLKKSMFRVLRALGIGFLAGYGFLMLTYPRAEVSLGLDLKLDGGGFVDVYFAQGDAPFNEYRKTRFFTEPGVWQTHAKTWALVPPIRVLRIDADPRASALHVSNPQLVTRASTLISNVAEFWDRGQQVNHFSLAEQTADALSLAVGGPDPHMVFKLAPKDYPPATAWLREAAIAIGVVAALLWGFLIEPVWRRRRSF
;
A
#
# COMPACT_ATOMS: atom_id res chain seq x y z
N MET A 1 -1.09 -37.41 38.14
CA MET A 1 -1.20 -37.08 36.69
C MET A 1 0.09 -37.54 36.02
N SER A 2 0.05 -38.34 34.94
CA SER A 2 1.28 -38.90 34.33
C SER A 2 2.19 -37.79 33.79
N LEU A 3 3.51 -37.88 34.06
CA LEU A 3 4.54 -36.93 33.60
C LEU A 3 4.43 -36.64 32.09
N LYS A 4 4.14 -37.69 31.30
CA LYS A 4 3.95 -37.61 29.85
C LYS A 4 2.76 -36.72 29.44
N LYS A 5 1.65 -36.75 30.21
CA LYS A 5 0.48 -35.88 29.96
C LYS A 5 0.76 -34.42 30.33
N SER A 6 1.59 -34.18 31.35
CA SER A 6 2.00 -32.83 31.73
C SER A 6 2.94 -32.23 30.68
N MET A 7 3.95 -32.98 30.25
CA MET A 7 4.92 -32.55 29.24
C MET A 7 4.27 -32.27 27.87
N PHE A 8 3.31 -33.10 27.46
CA PHE A 8 2.54 -32.87 26.23
C PHE A 8 1.66 -31.61 26.27
N ARG A 9 1.09 -31.27 27.44
CA ARG A 9 0.33 -30.02 27.62
C ARG A 9 1.24 -28.78 27.51
N VAL A 10 2.45 -28.86 28.06
CA VAL A 10 3.43 -27.77 28.01
C VAL A 10 3.91 -27.54 26.56
N LEU A 11 4.31 -28.59 25.84
CA LEU A 11 4.72 -28.49 24.44
C LEU A 11 3.61 -27.94 23.54
N ARG A 12 2.34 -28.31 23.79
CA ARG A 12 1.19 -27.76 23.07
C ARG A 12 0.96 -26.27 23.36
N ALA A 13 1.04 -25.86 24.63
CA ALA A 13 0.90 -24.46 25.01
C ALA A 13 1.97 -23.60 24.34
N LEU A 14 3.21 -24.09 24.28
CA LEU A 14 4.31 -23.43 23.56
C LEU A 14 4.03 -23.34 22.05
N GLY A 15 3.56 -24.42 21.41
CA GLY A 15 3.23 -24.42 20.00
C GLY A 15 2.11 -23.43 19.63
N ILE A 16 1.02 -23.41 20.42
CA ILE A 16 -0.09 -22.47 20.22
C ILE A 16 0.38 -21.02 20.47
N GLY A 17 1.17 -20.79 21.53
CA GLY A 17 1.73 -19.47 21.83
C GLY A 17 2.65 -18.96 20.71
N PHE A 18 3.47 -19.84 20.13
CA PHE A 18 4.35 -19.50 19.01
C PHE A 18 3.56 -19.17 17.73
N LEU A 19 2.55 -19.99 17.39
CA LEU A 19 1.67 -19.72 16.24
C LEU A 19 0.87 -18.43 16.41
N ALA A 20 0.35 -18.18 17.61
CA ALA A 20 -0.35 -16.94 17.94
C ALA A 20 0.57 -15.72 17.86
N GLY A 21 1.78 -15.82 18.41
CA GLY A 21 2.80 -14.77 18.32
C GLY A 21 3.26 -14.49 16.90
N TYR A 22 3.48 -15.54 16.10
CA TYR A 22 3.85 -15.43 14.69
C TYR A 22 2.72 -14.82 13.84
N GLY A 23 1.49 -15.28 14.02
CA GLY A 23 0.31 -14.72 13.37
C GLY A 23 0.11 -13.25 13.74
N PHE A 24 0.31 -12.90 15.01
CA PHE A 24 0.23 -11.53 15.48
C PHE A 24 1.31 -10.67 14.80
N LEU A 25 2.57 -11.10 14.79
CA LEU A 25 3.68 -10.40 14.13
C LEU A 25 3.44 -10.17 12.63
N MET A 26 2.91 -11.16 11.91
CA MET A 26 2.55 -11.01 10.49
C MET A 26 1.44 -9.98 10.27
N LEU A 27 0.52 -9.85 11.22
CA LEU A 27 -0.57 -8.86 11.18
C LEU A 27 -0.12 -7.47 11.66
N THR A 28 0.97 -7.37 12.42
CA THR A 28 1.58 -6.09 12.86
C THR A 28 2.18 -5.29 11.72
N TYR A 29 2.55 -5.93 10.61
CA TYR A 29 3.08 -5.27 9.42
C TYR A 29 2.10 -5.35 8.25
N PRO A 30 0.90 -4.73 8.37
CA PRO A 30 -0.02 -4.69 7.24
C PRO A 30 0.66 -3.95 6.10
N ARG A 31 0.74 -4.58 4.94
CA ARG A 31 1.17 -3.90 3.72
C ARG A 31 0.13 -2.82 3.44
N ALA A 32 0.57 -1.57 3.32
CA ALA A 32 -0.28 -0.50 2.82
C ALA A 32 -0.52 -0.77 1.34
N GLU A 33 -1.79 -0.88 0.95
CA GLU A 33 -2.17 -0.90 -0.45
C GLU A 33 -2.42 0.53 -0.92
N VAL A 34 -1.67 0.92 -1.94
CA VAL A 34 -1.83 2.19 -2.65
C VAL A 34 -2.12 1.85 -4.11
N SER A 35 -3.16 2.46 -4.67
CA SER A 35 -3.54 2.33 -6.07
C SER A 35 -3.46 3.69 -6.74
N LEU A 36 -2.74 3.77 -7.85
CA LEU A 36 -2.72 4.93 -8.75
C LEU A 36 -3.36 4.51 -10.07
N GLY A 37 -4.36 5.26 -10.52
CA GLY A 37 -4.95 5.20 -11.84
C GLY A 37 -4.90 6.58 -12.48
N LEU A 38 -4.58 6.66 -13.76
CA LEU A 38 -4.58 7.92 -14.51
C LEU A 38 -4.53 7.63 -16.01
N ASP A 39 -5.14 8.51 -16.80
CA ASP A 39 -4.99 8.55 -18.24
C ASP A 39 -3.85 9.51 -18.58
N LEU A 40 -2.90 9.07 -19.40
CA LEU A 40 -1.74 9.84 -19.81
C LEU A 40 -1.71 10.04 -21.31
N LYS A 41 -1.22 11.20 -21.72
CA LYS A 41 -0.77 11.46 -23.09
C LYS A 41 0.54 12.23 -23.03
N LEU A 42 1.53 11.79 -23.81
CA LEU A 42 2.81 12.48 -24.00
C LEU A 42 2.91 12.93 -25.45
N ASP A 43 3.26 14.18 -25.73
CA ASP A 43 3.33 14.68 -27.11
C ASP A 43 4.43 13.97 -27.94
N GLY A 44 5.59 13.73 -27.33
CA GLY A 44 6.71 13.00 -27.96
C GLY A 44 6.72 11.50 -27.70
N GLY A 45 5.76 10.99 -26.94
CA GLY A 45 5.80 9.64 -26.37
C GLY A 45 6.91 9.50 -25.32
N GLY A 46 7.03 8.32 -24.71
CA GLY A 46 8.10 8.03 -23.77
C GLY A 46 7.61 7.30 -22.53
N PHE A 47 8.34 7.49 -21.43
CA PHE A 47 8.04 6.85 -20.16
C PHE A 47 7.58 7.85 -19.11
N VAL A 48 6.64 7.41 -18.28
CA VAL A 48 6.30 8.05 -17.01
C VAL A 48 6.68 7.09 -15.89
N ASP A 49 7.63 7.49 -15.07
CA ASP A 49 8.16 6.69 -13.96
C ASP A 49 7.51 7.13 -12.64
N VAL A 50 7.03 6.17 -11.86
CA VAL A 50 6.43 6.41 -10.53
C VAL A 50 7.30 5.77 -9.46
N TYR A 51 7.71 6.58 -8.49
CA TYR A 51 8.57 6.20 -7.37
C TYR A 51 7.83 6.31 -6.05
N PHE A 52 8.28 5.50 -5.09
CA PHE A 52 7.83 5.57 -3.71
C PHE A 52 9.03 5.67 -2.76
N ALA A 53 8.90 6.52 -1.75
CA ALA A 53 9.89 6.62 -0.68
C ALA A 53 9.26 6.58 0.71
N GLN A 54 10.04 6.04 1.66
CA GLN A 54 9.70 5.98 3.08
C GLN A 54 10.27 7.22 3.78
N GLY A 55 9.49 8.31 3.79
CA GLY A 55 9.95 9.59 4.35
C GLY A 55 11.02 10.24 3.49
N ASP A 56 12.12 10.65 4.10
CA ASP A 56 13.24 11.35 3.45
C ASP A 56 14.27 10.38 2.84
N ALA A 57 13.95 9.09 2.78
CA ALA A 57 14.81 8.11 2.12
C ALA A 57 14.99 8.46 0.62
N PRO A 58 16.20 8.33 0.06
CA PRO A 58 16.43 8.58 -1.35
C PRO A 58 15.56 7.64 -2.20
N PHE A 59 15.06 8.16 -3.33
CA PHE A 59 14.31 7.35 -4.29
C PHE A 59 15.21 6.24 -4.85
N ASN A 60 14.68 5.02 -4.88
CA ASN A 60 15.40 3.87 -5.39
C ASN A 60 14.95 3.59 -6.83
N GLU A 61 15.86 3.81 -7.78
CA GLU A 61 15.66 3.55 -9.22
C GLU A 61 15.25 2.10 -9.53
N TYR A 62 15.67 1.14 -8.69
CA TYR A 62 15.29 -0.27 -8.85
C TYR A 62 13.87 -0.57 -8.33
N ARG A 63 13.18 0.40 -7.73
CA ARG A 63 11.84 0.26 -7.15
C ARG A 63 10.86 1.27 -7.75
N LYS A 64 10.93 1.49 -9.06
CA LYS A 64 9.97 2.30 -9.80
C LYS A 64 8.99 1.46 -10.60
N THR A 65 7.84 2.05 -10.89
CA THR A 65 6.91 1.54 -11.90
C THR A 65 6.97 2.43 -13.11
N ARG A 66 7.19 1.82 -14.26
CA ARG A 66 7.32 2.53 -15.54
C ARG A 66 6.06 2.31 -16.36
N PHE A 67 5.42 3.40 -16.75
CA PHE A 67 4.35 3.41 -17.75
C PHE A 67 4.95 3.88 -19.06
N PHE A 68 4.68 3.17 -20.14
CA PHE A 68 5.01 3.62 -21.50
C PHE A 68 3.79 4.29 -22.10
N THR A 69 3.97 5.47 -22.68
CA THR A 69 2.92 6.22 -23.36
C THR A 69 3.31 6.51 -24.80
N GLU A 70 2.43 6.16 -25.74
CA GLU A 70 2.60 6.44 -27.17
C GLU A 70 2.48 7.95 -27.47
N PRO A 71 3.20 8.45 -28.50
CA PRO A 71 3.18 9.86 -28.86
C PRO A 71 1.79 10.32 -29.29
N GLY A 72 1.25 11.33 -28.60
CA GLY A 72 0.00 11.99 -28.94
C GLY A 72 -1.28 11.22 -28.61
N VAL A 73 -1.18 10.03 -27.99
CA VAL A 73 -2.32 9.14 -27.72
C VAL A 73 -2.64 9.12 -26.22
N TRP A 74 -3.93 9.19 -25.87
CA TRP A 74 -4.40 8.97 -24.51
C TRP A 74 -4.40 7.49 -24.17
N GLN A 75 -3.75 7.12 -23.07
CA GLN A 75 -3.63 5.74 -22.61
C GLN A 75 -3.89 5.64 -21.11
N THR A 76 -4.73 4.68 -20.72
CA THR A 76 -5.06 4.43 -19.31
C THR A 76 -3.97 3.59 -18.65
N HIS A 77 -3.47 4.09 -17.52
CA HIS A 77 -2.49 3.40 -16.70
C HIS A 77 -3.03 3.21 -15.29
N ALA A 78 -2.90 2.00 -14.75
CA ALA A 78 -3.28 1.70 -13.39
C ALA A 78 -2.28 0.74 -12.75
N LYS A 79 -1.96 0.98 -11.47
CA LYS A 79 -1.12 0.08 -10.68
C LYS A 79 -1.50 0.14 -9.22
N THR A 80 -1.59 -1.04 -8.61
CA THR A 80 -1.67 -1.22 -7.16
C THR A 80 -0.34 -1.74 -6.64
N TRP A 81 0.12 -1.19 -5.53
CA TRP A 81 1.32 -1.63 -4.84
C TRP A 81 0.98 -2.05 -3.42
N ALA A 82 1.50 -3.21 -3.02
CA ALA A 82 1.49 -3.67 -1.63
C ALA A 82 2.82 -3.28 -0.98
N LEU A 83 2.78 -2.19 -0.22
CA LEU A 83 3.96 -1.49 0.25
C LEU A 83 4.17 -1.70 1.76
N VAL A 84 5.43 -1.79 2.21
CA VAL A 84 5.72 -1.83 3.65
C VAL A 84 5.73 -0.39 4.18
N PRO A 85 4.81 -0.03 5.10
CA PRO A 85 4.79 1.31 5.70
C PRO A 85 6.07 1.62 6.49
N PRO A 86 6.36 2.91 6.74
CA PRO A 86 5.59 4.08 6.35
C PRO A 86 6.05 4.63 5.00
N ILE A 87 5.21 4.54 3.97
CA ILE A 87 5.42 5.32 2.76
C ILE A 87 4.87 6.71 2.98
N ARG A 88 5.63 7.71 2.55
CA ARG A 88 5.29 9.11 2.77
C ARG A 88 5.36 9.94 1.50
N VAL A 89 5.97 9.41 0.44
CA VAL A 89 6.20 10.16 -0.77
C VAL A 89 5.93 9.27 -1.98
N LEU A 90 5.10 9.77 -2.89
CA LEU A 90 4.94 9.28 -4.25
C LEU A 90 5.52 10.35 -5.18
N ARG A 91 6.38 9.99 -6.11
CA ARG A 91 6.97 10.91 -7.08
C ARG A 91 6.66 10.42 -8.49
N ILE A 92 6.22 11.31 -9.37
CA ILE A 92 5.91 11.03 -10.77
C ILE A 92 6.88 11.82 -11.64
N ASP A 93 7.62 11.12 -12.49
CA ASP A 93 8.61 11.69 -13.39
C ASP A 93 8.14 11.48 -14.83
N ALA A 94 8.21 12.53 -15.65
CA ALA A 94 8.00 12.41 -17.08
C ALA A 94 9.32 12.20 -17.81
N ASP A 95 9.26 11.65 -19.02
CA ASP A 95 10.39 11.66 -19.93
C ASP A 95 10.78 13.11 -20.25
N PRO A 96 12.03 13.55 -19.98
CA PRO A 96 12.48 14.92 -20.27
C PRO A 96 12.52 15.24 -21.77
N ARG A 97 12.38 14.24 -22.65
CA ARG A 97 12.27 14.43 -24.09
C ARG A 97 10.86 14.80 -24.55
N ALA A 98 9.84 14.60 -23.71
CA ALA A 98 8.50 15.05 -24.01
C ALA A 98 8.43 16.59 -23.90
N SER A 99 7.67 17.24 -24.77
CA SER A 99 7.38 18.69 -24.65
C SER A 99 6.26 18.97 -23.66
N ALA A 100 5.28 18.05 -23.57
CA ALA A 100 4.16 18.15 -22.66
C ALA A 100 3.73 16.78 -22.14
N LEU A 101 3.26 16.78 -20.89
CA LEU A 101 2.58 15.68 -20.21
C LEU A 101 1.13 16.11 -19.98
N HIS A 102 0.20 15.33 -20.49
CA HIS A 102 -1.22 15.51 -20.23
C HIS A 102 -1.72 14.39 -19.32
N VAL A 103 -2.51 14.76 -18.32
CA VAL A 103 -3.08 13.86 -17.32
C VAL A 103 -4.59 14.03 -17.29
N SER A 104 -5.33 12.93 -17.32
CA SER A 104 -6.79 12.91 -17.16
C SER A 104 -7.21 11.79 -16.21
N ASN A 105 -8.40 11.90 -15.63
CA ASN A 105 -8.99 10.94 -14.69
C ASN A 105 -8.04 10.42 -13.59
N PRO A 106 -7.26 11.29 -12.90
CA PRO A 106 -6.33 10.82 -11.89
C PRO A 106 -7.08 10.32 -10.65
N GLN A 107 -6.67 9.15 -10.19
CA GLN A 107 -7.16 8.50 -8.99
C GLN A 107 -6.00 7.98 -8.16
N LEU A 108 -5.88 8.47 -6.93
CA LEU A 108 -4.95 7.94 -5.94
C LEU A 108 -5.76 7.47 -4.74
N VAL A 109 -5.74 6.17 -4.51
CA VAL A 109 -6.58 5.51 -3.50
C VAL A 109 -5.70 4.70 -2.57
N THR A 110 -6.01 4.77 -1.28
CA THR A 110 -5.49 3.86 -0.26
C THR A 110 -6.62 2.98 0.23
N ARG A 111 -6.30 1.91 0.96
CA ARG A 111 -7.34 1.11 1.61
C ARG A 111 -8.26 1.91 2.56
N ALA A 112 -7.76 3.00 3.16
CA ALA A 112 -8.54 3.80 4.11
C ALA A 112 -9.32 4.94 3.46
N SER A 113 -8.85 5.48 2.34
CA SER A 113 -9.45 6.68 1.75
C SER A 113 -9.02 6.89 0.29
N THR A 114 -9.89 7.58 -0.45
CA THR A 114 -9.55 8.21 -1.73
C THR A 114 -8.82 9.53 -1.43
N LEU A 115 -7.62 9.68 -1.98
CA LEU A 115 -6.74 10.85 -1.76
C LEU A 115 -6.80 11.86 -2.89
N ILE A 116 -6.95 11.37 -4.12
CA ILE A 116 -7.12 12.16 -5.34
C ILE A 116 -8.21 11.48 -6.16
N SER A 117 -9.19 12.25 -6.61
CA SER A 117 -10.33 11.78 -7.40
C SER A 117 -10.54 12.52 -8.71
N ASN A 118 -9.86 13.65 -8.91
CA ASN A 118 -10.03 14.51 -10.07
C ASN A 118 -8.76 15.33 -10.37
N VAL A 119 -8.76 16.00 -11.52
CA VAL A 119 -7.64 16.80 -12.03
C VAL A 119 -7.27 17.97 -11.12
N ALA A 120 -8.25 18.67 -10.55
CA ALA A 120 -7.99 19.79 -9.65
C ALA A 120 -7.26 19.33 -8.38
N GLU A 121 -7.75 18.26 -7.75
CA GLU A 121 -7.10 17.64 -6.59
C GLU A 121 -5.71 17.12 -6.93
N PHE A 122 -5.52 16.56 -8.13
CA PHE A 122 -4.21 16.06 -8.56
C PHE A 122 -3.19 17.21 -8.64
N TRP A 123 -3.56 18.33 -9.27
CA TRP A 123 -2.67 19.48 -9.34
C TRP A 123 -2.42 20.12 -7.97
N ASP A 124 -3.47 20.34 -7.18
CA ASP A 124 -3.38 21.00 -5.87
C ASP A 124 -2.58 20.18 -4.84
N ARG A 125 -2.64 18.84 -4.94
CA ARG A 125 -1.87 17.93 -4.09
C ARG A 125 -0.43 17.74 -4.56
N GLY A 126 -0.13 18.06 -5.81
CA GLY A 126 1.20 18.05 -6.38
C GLY A 126 2.09 19.08 -5.68
N GLN A 127 3.03 18.60 -4.87
CA GLN A 127 4.04 19.41 -4.21
C GLN A 127 5.38 19.29 -4.94
N GLN A 128 6.27 20.26 -4.72
CA GLN A 128 7.63 20.27 -5.28
C GLN A 128 7.62 19.95 -6.79
N VAL A 129 6.78 20.69 -7.53
CA VAL A 129 6.69 20.63 -8.98
C VAL A 129 8.00 21.18 -9.54
N ASN A 130 8.87 20.30 -10.05
CA ASN A 130 10.14 20.67 -10.62
C ASN A 130 10.12 20.43 -12.13
N HIS A 131 10.55 21.43 -12.88
CA HIS A 131 10.56 21.46 -14.34
C HIS A 131 9.25 21.04 -15.05
N PHE A 132 8.13 21.05 -14.34
CA PHE A 132 6.81 21.17 -14.95
C PHE A 132 6.32 22.60 -14.77
N SER A 133 5.68 23.14 -15.80
CA SER A 133 4.86 24.34 -15.69
C SER A 133 3.45 24.04 -16.17
N LEU A 134 2.46 24.60 -15.48
CA LEU A 134 1.07 24.47 -15.87
C LEU A 134 0.85 25.18 -17.21
N ALA A 135 0.49 24.44 -18.24
CA ALA A 135 0.16 25.00 -19.55
C ALA A 135 -1.35 25.24 -19.65
N GLU A 136 -2.16 24.25 -19.28
CA GLU A 136 -3.61 24.33 -19.32
C GLU A 136 -4.22 23.44 -18.23
N GLN A 137 -5.34 23.89 -17.64
CA GLN A 137 -6.15 23.09 -16.73
C GLN A 137 -7.62 23.23 -17.10
N THR A 138 -8.25 22.11 -17.43
CA THR A 138 -9.68 22.00 -17.67
C THR A 138 -10.32 21.13 -16.59
N ALA A 139 -11.65 20.96 -16.63
CA ALA A 139 -12.35 20.06 -15.72
C ALA A 139 -11.86 18.60 -15.87
N ASP A 140 -11.50 18.19 -17.09
CA ASP A 140 -11.27 16.79 -17.44
C ASP A 140 -9.78 16.46 -17.64
N ALA A 141 -8.95 17.46 -17.92
CA ALA A 141 -7.53 17.25 -18.24
C ALA A 141 -6.63 18.36 -17.70
N LEU A 142 -5.42 17.95 -17.29
CA LEU A 142 -4.29 18.78 -16.92
C LEU A 142 -3.23 18.68 -18.02
N SER A 143 -2.72 19.81 -18.50
CA SER A 143 -1.58 19.87 -19.41
C SER A 143 -0.41 20.56 -18.74
N LEU A 144 0.71 19.84 -18.68
CA LEU A 144 1.95 20.28 -18.07
C LEU A 144 3.02 20.38 -19.15
N ALA A 145 3.58 21.57 -19.36
CA ALA A 145 4.78 21.71 -20.15
C ALA A 145 5.95 21.08 -19.39
N VAL A 146 6.72 20.23 -20.08
CA VAL A 146 7.85 19.50 -19.53
C VAL A 146 9.13 20.21 -19.94
N GLY A 147 9.99 20.49 -18.97
CA GLY A 147 11.30 21.08 -19.21
C GLY A 147 12.40 20.42 -18.38
N GLY A 148 13.62 20.94 -18.54
CA GLY A 148 14.76 20.58 -17.70
C GLY A 148 15.18 19.09 -17.76
N PRO A 149 16.21 18.73 -16.98
CA PRO A 149 16.72 17.36 -16.95
C PRO A 149 15.95 16.41 -16.03
N ASP A 150 15.11 16.95 -15.12
CA ASP A 150 14.48 16.17 -14.04
C ASP A 150 13.01 16.61 -13.78
N PRO A 151 12.10 16.49 -14.77
CA PRO A 151 10.71 16.91 -14.63
C PRO A 151 9.93 15.95 -13.73
N HIS A 152 9.58 16.43 -12.53
CA HIS A 152 8.91 15.61 -11.54
C HIS A 152 7.89 16.37 -10.69
N MET A 153 6.92 15.61 -10.17
CA MET A 153 5.91 16.07 -9.22
C MET A 153 5.86 15.13 -8.03
N VAL A 154 5.78 15.68 -6.82
CA VAL A 154 5.85 14.92 -5.56
C VAL A 154 4.54 15.03 -4.79
N PHE A 155 4.02 13.90 -4.35
CA PHE A 155 2.82 13.80 -3.54
C PHE A 155 3.20 13.27 -2.15
N LYS A 156 2.92 14.07 -1.11
CA LYS A 156 3.13 13.64 0.27
C LYS A 156 1.90 12.90 0.78
N LEU A 157 2.13 11.68 1.25
CA LEU A 157 1.13 10.83 1.89
C LEU A 157 1.26 10.99 3.40
N ALA A 158 0.18 11.41 4.05
CA ALA A 158 0.17 11.63 5.49
C ALA A 158 -0.03 10.29 6.23
N PRO A 159 0.49 10.13 7.45
CA PRO A 159 0.26 8.91 8.24
C PRO A 159 -1.21 8.57 8.46
N LYS A 160 -2.09 9.59 8.51
CA LYS A 160 -3.56 9.44 8.64
C LYS A 160 -4.23 8.82 7.42
N ASP A 161 -3.58 8.90 6.25
CA ASP A 161 -4.09 8.35 4.99
C ASP A 161 -3.95 6.83 4.97
N TYR A 162 -3.16 6.27 5.89
CA TYR A 162 -3.11 4.86 6.19
C TYR A 162 -3.92 4.58 7.45
N PRO A 163 -4.69 3.48 7.49
CA PRO A 163 -5.42 3.15 8.70
C PRO A 163 -4.39 2.83 9.81
N PRO A 164 -4.59 3.31 11.05
CA PRO A 164 -3.60 3.15 12.11
C PRO A 164 -3.32 1.66 12.36
N ALA A 165 -2.04 1.29 12.46
CA ALA A 165 -1.64 -0.10 12.69
C ALA A 165 -2.38 -0.73 13.89
N THR A 166 -2.72 0.08 14.88
CA THR A 166 -3.41 -0.31 16.11
C THR A 166 -4.85 -0.77 15.94
N ALA A 167 -5.61 -0.23 14.97
CA ALA A 167 -7.00 -0.63 14.75
C ALA A 167 -7.07 -2.10 14.27
N TRP A 168 -6.20 -2.45 13.32
CA TRP A 168 -6.07 -3.81 12.79
C TRP A 168 -5.45 -4.78 13.79
N LEU A 169 -4.43 -4.32 14.52
CA LEU A 169 -3.77 -5.12 15.55
C LEU A 169 -4.73 -5.56 16.65
N ARG A 170 -5.70 -4.72 17.01
CA ARG A 170 -6.71 -5.07 18.01
C ARG A 170 -7.63 -6.18 17.51
N GLU A 171 -8.18 -6.06 16.30
CA GLU A 171 -9.06 -7.07 15.71
C GLU A 171 -8.33 -8.38 15.43
N ALA A 172 -7.12 -8.30 14.90
CA ALA A 172 -6.20 -9.43 14.70
C ALA A 172 -5.87 -10.15 16.01
N ALA A 173 -5.52 -9.39 17.06
CA ALA A 173 -5.22 -9.97 18.37
C ALA A 173 -6.44 -10.65 18.99
N ILE A 174 -7.63 -10.06 18.85
CA ILE A 174 -8.88 -10.66 19.32
C ILE A 174 -9.15 -11.96 18.55
N ALA A 175 -9.06 -11.95 17.21
CA ALA A 175 -9.30 -13.15 16.40
C ALA A 175 -8.29 -14.26 16.70
N ILE A 176 -7.00 -13.94 16.82
CA ILE A 176 -5.96 -14.91 17.21
C ILE A 176 -6.21 -15.43 18.62
N GLY A 177 -6.57 -14.56 19.56
CA GLY A 177 -6.91 -14.95 20.93
C GLY A 177 -8.10 -15.90 21.00
N VAL A 178 -9.15 -15.63 20.21
CA VAL A 178 -10.34 -16.49 20.09
C VAL A 178 -9.98 -17.83 19.46
N VAL A 179 -9.23 -17.85 18.36
CA VAL A 179 -8.80 -19.11 17.72
C VAL A 179 -7.90 -19.92 18.65
N ALA A 180 -6.97 -19.28 19.37
CA ALA A 180 -6.14 -19.94 20.35
C ALA A 180 -6.96 -20.52 21.50
N ALA A 181 -7.96 -19.80 22.01
CA ALA A 181 -8.88 -20.27 23.05
C ALA A 181 -9.78 -21.42 22.57
N LEU A 182 -10.25 -21.37 21.32
CA LEU A 182 -11.03 -22.45 20.69
C LEU A 182 -10.18 -23.70 20.46
N LEU A 183 -8.97 -23.55 19.90
CA LEU A 183 -8.04 -24.67 19.75
C LEU A 183 -7.70 -25.29 21.10
N TRP A 184 -7.51 -24.46 22.14
CA TRP A 184 -7.33 -24.94 23.50
C TRP A 184 -8.55 -25.71 24.00
N GLY A 185 -9.77 -25.21 23.80
CA GLY A 185 -11.02 -25.86 24.19
C GLY A 185 -11.29 -27.18 23.46
N PHE A 186 -11.11 -27.23 22.14
CA PHE A 186 -11.26 -28.44 21.32
C PHE A 186 -10.19 -29.49 21.63
N LEU A 187 -8.95 -29.09 21.89
CA LEU A 187 -7.89 -30.00 22.31
C LEU A 187 -8.04 -30.47 23.77
N ILE A 188 -8.99 -29.89 24.51
CA ILE A 188 -9.39 -30.27 25.87
C ILE A 188 -10.65 -31.14 25.89
N GLU A 189 -11.29 -31.46 24.75
CA GLU A 189 -12.45 -32.37 24.76
C GLU A 189 -12.18 -33.67 25.53
N PRO A 190 -13.17 -34.11 26.32
CA PRO A 190 -12.93 -34.12 27.74
C PRO A 190 -12.48 -35.50 28.18
N VAL A 191 -11.52 -35.52 29.08
CA VAL A 191 -11.26 -36.68 29.97
C VAL A 191 -12.57 -37.15 30.65
N TRP A 192 -13.62 -36.32 30.67
CA TRP A 192 -14.96 -36.63 31.13
C TRP A 192 -15.83 -37.47 30.17
N ARG A 193 -15.61 -37.50 28.85
CA ARG A 193 -16.38 -38.37 27.93
C ARG A 193 -15.97 -39.85 28.00
N ARG A 194 -14.79 -40.17 28.56
CA ARG A 194 -14.34 -41.57 28.75
C ARG A 194 -14.77 -42.19 30.08
N ARG A 195 -15.53 -41.50 30.94
CA ARG A 195 -16.01 -42.05 32.23
C ARG A 195 -17.50 -42.41 32.26
N ARG A 196 -18.24 -42.31 31.15
CA ARG A 196 -19.67 -42.64 31.08
C ARG A 196 -20.02 -43.80 30.13
N SER A 197 -19.04 -44.64 29.82
CA SER A 197 -19.26 -45.92 29.15
C SER A 197 -18.69 -47.02 30.03
N PHE A 198 -19.41 -47.30 31.11
CA PHE A 198 -19.40 -48.57 31.85
C PHE A 198 -20.86 -48.93 32.05
#